data_AF-A0A1I2JRY4-F1
#
_entry.id   AF-A0A1I2JRY4-F1
#
_cell.length_a   1.000
_cell.length_b   1.000
_cell.length_c   1.000
_cell.angle_alpha   90.00
_cell.angle_beta   90.00
_cell.angle_gamma   90.00
#
_symmetry.space_group_name_H-M   'P 1'
#
loop_
_entity.id
_entity.type
_entity.pdbx_description
1 polymer ?
#
loop_
_entity_poly.entity_id
_entity_poly.type
_entity_poly.pdbx_seq_one_letter_code
_entity_poly.pdbx_strand_id
1 'polypeptide(L)'
;MQKEAFYDYLQHPEKLNSTSLDELKQVVESYPAFQSAWILLLKNMKMLNHPEFENYLEQGAIRIADRRKLYHFLHQEEAEQELEPAVEPQSELDPLAKEYMAPGYYLLDAPRETKQEESLVDLIRSIRKTEAPKPETSPDISGEEQTQPEAEHSFVTETLAKIYWQQKHYKKAIQAYEKLSLKYPEKNTYFAGQIEKLKKLTN
;
A
#
# COMPACT_ATOMS: atom_id res chain seq x y z
N MET A 1 -23.66 -3.53 20.60
CA MET A 1 -22.87 -4.78 20.52
C MET A 1 -22.02 -4.97 21.77
N GLN A 2 -21.93 -6.20 22.29
CA GLN A 2 -20.99 -6.55 23.37
C GLN A 2 -19.57 -6.74 22.83
N LYS A 3 -18.56 -6.39 23.63
CA LYS A 3 -17.14 -6.45 23.23
C LYS A 3 -16.71 -7.87 22.84
N GLU A 4 -17.09 -8.88 23.61
CA GLU A 4 -16.70 -10.27 23.39
C GLU A 4 -17.27 -10.81 22.08
N ALA A 5 -18.56 -10.59 21.84
CA ALA A 5 -19.22 -10.94 20.58
C ALA A 5 -18.54 -10.30 19.37
N PHE A 6 -18.09 -9.03 19.46
CA PHE A 6 -17.37 -8.38 18.37
C PHE A 6 -16.04 -9.07 18.03
N TYR A 7 -15.28 -9.50 19.05
CA TYR A 7 -14.04 -10.26 18.81
C TYR A 7 -14.33 -11.64 18.23
N ASP A 8 -15.40 -12.29 18.66
CA ASP A 8 -15.80 -13.58 18.12
C ASP A 8 -16.13 -13.48 16.63
N TYR A 9 -16.83 -12.41 16.21
CA TYR A 9 -17.11 -12.16 14.79
C TYR A 9 -15.86 -11.79 13.98
N LEU A 10 -14.89 -11.11 14.60
CA LEU A 10 -13.60 -10.86 13.95
C LEU A 10 -12.82 -12.15 13.70
N GLN A 11 -12.92 -13.14 14.59
CA GLN A 11 -12.24 -14.43 14.40
C GLN A 11 -13.04 -15.35 13.47
N HIS A 12 -14.37 -15.30 13.55
CA HIS A 12 -15.28 -16.15 12.79
C HIS A 12 -16.35 -15.31 12.09
N PRO A 13 -16.04 -14.74 10.91
CA PRO A 13 -16.98 -13.96 10.12
C PRO A 13 -18.23 -14.75 9.70
N GLU A 14 -18.14 -16.08 9.60
CA GLU A 14 -19.25 -16.97 9.24
C GLU A 14 -20.46 -16.90 10.20
N LYS A 15 -20.24 -16.46 11.45
CA LYS A 15 -21.29 -16.38 12.47
C LYS A 15 -22.16 -15.12 12.34
N LEU A 16 -21.86 -14.25 11.37
CA LEU A 16 -22.60 -13.02 11.12
C LEU A 16 -24.04 -13.31 10.67
N ASN A 17 -24.97 -12.56 11.23
CA ASN A 17 -26.42 -12.71 11.03
C ASN A 17 -27.12 -11.34 11.02
N SER A 18 -28.43 -11.32 10.75
CA SER A 18 -29.23 -10.09 10.69
C SER A 18 -29.22 -9.29 12.01
N THR A 19 -29.22 -9.95 13.16
CA THR A 19 -29.13 -9.27 14.47
C THR A 19 -27.79 -8.55 14.63
N SER A 20 -26.69 -9.21 14.27
CA SER A 20 -25.35 -8.61 14.31
C SER A 20 -25.20 -7.45 13.31
N LEU A 21 -25.95 -7.44 12.21
CA LEU A 21 -25.95 -6.36 11.23
C LEU A 21 -26.52 -5.07 11.84
N ASP A 22 -27.65 -5.16 12.53
CA ASP A 22 -28.26 -4.00 13.21
C ASP A 22 -27.36 -3.48 14.34
N GLU A 23 -26.75 -4.39 15.10
CA GLU A 23 -25.79 -4.03 16.13
C GLU A 23 -24.54 -3.33 15.56
N LEU A 24 -24.01 -3.79 14.42
CA LEU A 24 -22.86 -3.18 13.76
C LEU A 24 -23.20 -1.82 13.16
N LYS A 25 -24.41 -1.64 12.61
CA LYS A 25 -24.91 -0.32 12.16
C LYS A 25 -24.89 0.69 13.31
N GLN A 26 -25.42 0.32 14.48
CA GLN A 26 -25.41 1.17 15.67
C GLN A 26 -23.97 1.53 16.12
N VAL A 27 -23.04 0.57 16.07
CA VAL A 27 -21.63 0.81 16.42
C VAL A 27 -20.99 1.80 15.45
N VAL A 28 -21.23 1.62 14.16
CA VAL A 28 -20.68 2.49 13.11
C VAL A 28 -21.24 3.92 13.20
N GLU A 29 -22.52 4.07 13.50
CA GLU A 29 -23.15 5.38 13.75
C GLU A 29 -22.56 6.06 14.98
N SER A 30 -22.34 5.31 16.06
CA SER A 30 -21.76 5.83 17.31
C SER A 30 -20.28 6.15 17.17
N TYR A 31 -19.54 5.38 16.37
CA TYR A 31 -18.10 5.48 16.19
C TYR A 31 -17.70 5.49 14.71
N PRO A 32 -17.88 6.61 13.99
CA PRO A 32 -17.66 6.67 12.54
C PRO A 32 -16.22 6.39 12.11
N ALA A 33 -15.23 6.58 12.97
CA ALA A 33 -13.81 6.33 12.67
C ALA A 33 -13.38 4.86 12.91
N PHE A 34 -14.28 3.99 13.37
CA PHE A 34 -13.92 2.64 13.79
C PHE A 34 -13.81 1.68 12.59
N GLN A 35 -12.61 1.61 12.01
CA GLN A 35 -12.36 0.89 10.75
C GLN A 35 -12.75 -0.59 10.79
N SER A 36 -12.45 -1.31 11.86
CA SER A 36 -12.77 -2.74 11.92
C SER A 36 -14.27 -3.00 12.00
N ALA A 37 -15.06 -2.11 12.62
CA ALA A 37 -16.51 -2.22 12.59
C ALA A 37 -17.06 -2.01 11.17
N TRP A 38 -16.51 -1.06 10.41
CA TRP A 38 -16.87 -0.87 9.00
C TRP A 38 -16.55 -2.10 8.14
N ILE A 39 -15.34 -2.66 8.28
CA ILE A 39 -14.93 -3.85 7.55
C ILE A 39 -15.89 -5.02 7.85
N LEU A 40 -16.20 -5.24 9.13
CA LEU A 40 -17.07 -6.32 9.57
C LEU A 40 -18.52 -6.11 9.14
N LEU A 41 -19.03 -4.87 9.19
CA LEU A 41 -20.34 -4.48 8.69
C LEU A 41 -20.47 -4.79 7.20
N LEU A 42 -19.47 -4.38 6.40
CA LEU A 42 -19.46 -4.62 4.95
C LEU A 42 -19.43 -6.12 4.64
N LYS A 43 -18.63 -6.91 5.38
CA LYS A 43 -18.60 -8.37 5.22
C LYS A 43 -19.96 -8.99 5.55
N ASN A 44 -20.60 -8.57 6.64
CA ASN A 44 -21.94 -9.03 7.01
C ASN A 44 -22.97 -8.71 5.91
N MET A 45 -22.98 -7.47 5.41
CA MET A 45 -23.88 -7.04 4.35
C MET A 45 -23.67 -7.80 3.04
N LYS A 46 -22.41 -8.10 2.68
CA LYS A 46 -22.06 -8.91 1.51
C LYS A 46 -22.54 -10.36 1.68
N MET A 47 -22.29 -10.98 2.83
CA MET A 47 -22.77 -12.34 3.12
C MET A 47 -24.29 -12.47 3.05
N LEU A 48 -25.01 -11.45 3.52
CA LEU A 48 -26.47 -11.41 3.49
C LEU A 48 -27.04 -10.90 2.14
N ASN A 49 -26.18 -10.56 1.17
CA ASN A 49 -26.56 -9.95 -0.11
C ASN A 49 -27.52 -8.75 0.05
N HIS A 50 -27.22 -7.87 0.99
CA HIS A 50 -28.09 -6.74 1.33
C HIS A 50 -28.11 -5.69 0.19
N PRO A 51 -29.28 -5.18 -0.23
CA PRO A 51 -29.39 -4.27 -1.39
C PRO A 51 -28.65 -2.94 -1.20
N GLU A 52 -28.51 -2.49 0.04
CA GLU A 52 -27.77 -1.25 0.37
C GLU A 52 -26.25 -1.45 0.49
N PHE A 53 -25.72 -2.64 0.22
CA PHE A 53 -24.29 -2.95 0.38
C PHE A 53 -23.40 -1.94 -0.37
N GLU A 54 -23.71 -1.64 -1.63
CA GLU A 54 -22.92 -0.72 -2.45
C GLU A 54 -22.87 0.70 -1.86
N ASN A 55 -23.99 1.21 -1.36
CA ASN A 55 -24.04 2.53 -0.74
C ASN A 55 -23.18 2.59 0.53
N TYR A 56 -23.23 1.54 1.36
CA TYR A 56 -22.37 1.44 2.54
C TYR A 56 -20.90 1.22 2.18
N LEU A 57 -20.61 0.53 1.07
CA LEU A 57 -19.26 0.33 0.57
C LEU A 57 -18.63 1.66 0.15
N GLU A 58 -19.35 2.47 -0.62
CA GLU A 58 -18.90 3.80 -1.03
C GLU A 58 -18.57 4.70 0.17
N GLN A 59 -19.43 4.70 1.18
CA GLN A 59 -19.25 5.51 2.39
C GLN A 59 -18.16 4.94 3.33
N GLY A 60 -18.13 3.62 3.48
CA GLY A 60 -17.24 2.92 4.40
C GLY A 60 -15.80 2.80 3.89
N ALA A 61 -15.61 2.62 2.58
CA ALA A 61 -14.29 2.45 1.97
C ALA A 61 -13.38 3.67 2.15
N ILE A 62 -13.94 4.87 2.28
CA ILE A 62 -13.19 6.11 2.55
C ILE A 62 -12.51 6.04 3.92
N ARG A 63 -13.14 5.35 4.88
CA ARG A 63 -12.71 5.31 6.28
C ARG A 63 -11.63 4.25 6.51
N ILE A 64 -11.50 3.29 5.59
CA ILE A 64 -10.60 2.15 5.70
C ILE A 64 -9.25 2.48 5.05
N ALA A 65 -8.18 2.30 5.81
CA ALA A 65 -6.83 2.68 5.37
C ALA A 65 -6.34 1.88 4.15
N ASP A 66 -6.66 0.58 4.08
CA ASP A 66 -6.23 -0.30 3.00
C ASP A 66 -7.43 -0.92 2.27
N ARG A 67 -7.80 -0.28 1.15
CA ARG A 67 -8.91 -0.71 0.30
C ARG A 67 -8.62 -2.04 -0.42
N ARG A 68 -7.35 -2.40 -0.63
CA ARG A 68 -6.99 -3.68 -1.25
C ARG A 68 -7.27 -4.82 -0.29
N LYS A 69 -6.86 -4.67 0.97
CA LYS A 69 -7.18 -5.65 2.02
C LYS A 69 -8.68 -5.81 2.22
N LEU A 70 -9.42 -4.70 2.20
CA LEU A 70 -10.89 -4.76 2.22
C LEU A 70 -11.44 -5.57 1.03
N TYR A 71 -10.99 -5.28 -0.19
CA TYR A 71 -11.43 -6.00 -1.37
C TYR A 71 -11.17 -7.51 -1.25
N HIS A 72 -9.94 -7.90 -0.92
CA HIS A 72 -9.59 -9.31 -0.74
C HIS A 72 -10.42 -9.97 0.35
N PHE A 73 -10.65 -9.29 1.48
CA PHE A 73 -11.46 -9.82 2.57
C PHE A 73 -12.93 -10.03 2.18
N LEU A 74 -13.50 -9.12 1.39
CA LEU A 74 -14.88 -9.23 0.92
C LEU A 74 -15.08 -10.33 -0.13
N HIS A 75 -14.06 -10.59 -0.95
CA HIS A 75 -14.12 -11.55 -2.07
C HIS A 75 -13.36 -12.87 -1.77
N GLN A 76 -12.94 -13.09 -0.53
CA GLN A 76 -12.09 -14.24 -0.15
C GLN A 76 -12.74 -15.60 -0.45
N GLU A 77 -14.07 -15.70 -0.37
CA GLU A 77 -14.83 -16.93 -0.68
C GLU A 77 -15.02 -17.15 -2.19
N GLU A 78 -14.96 -16.09 -3.00
CA GLU A 78 -15.09 -16.15 -4.46
C GLU A 78 -13.77 -16.64 -5.09
N ALA A 79 -12.62 -16.38 -4.44
CA ALA A 79 -11.29 -16.78 -4.92
C ALA A 79 -11.03 -18.31 -4.87
N GLU A 80 -11.75 -19.06 -4.04
CA GLU A 80 -11.63 -20.53 -4.00
C GLU A 80 -12.49 -21.24 -5.07
N GLN A 81 -13.49 -20.54 -5.62
CA GLN A 81 -14.37 -21.07 -6.67
C GLN A 81 -13.91 -20.71 -8.08
N GLU A 82 -13.13 -19.64 -8.25
CA GLU A 82 -12.56 -19.21 -9.55
C GLU A 82 -11.18 -19.83 -9.82
N LEU A 83 -11.10 -21.16 -9.90
CA LEU A 83 -10.01 -21.88 -10.59
C LEU A 83 -10.46 -22.35 -11.99
N GLU A 84 -11.20 -21.51 -12.70
CA GLU A 84 -11.51 -21.69 -14.13
C GLU A 84 -10.74 -20.65 -14.97
N PRO A 85 -10.29 -21.01 -16.19
CA PRO A 85 -9.23 -20.29 -16.88
C PRO A 85 -9.70 -18.91 -17.35
N ALA A 86 -8.88 -17.90 -17.04
CA ALA A 86 -8.78 -16.58 -17.66
C ALA A 86 -9.85 -16.27 -18.74
N VAL A 87 -10.97 -15.67 -18.33
CA VAL A 87 -11.80 -14.89 -19.24
C VAL A 87 -11.32 -13.44 -19.16
N GLU A 88 -10.73 -12.97 -20.25
CA GLU A 88 -10.32 -11.57 -20.40
C GLU A 88 -11.53 -10.64 -20.17
N PRO A 89 -11.45 -9.61 -19.30
CA PRO A 89 -12.51 -8.63 -19.21
C PRO A 89 -12.53 -7.80 -20.50
N GLN A 90 -13.56 -8.01 -21.33
CA GLN A 90 -13.91 -7.18 -22.48
C GLN A 90 -14.50 -5.82 -22.07
N SER A 91 -13.86 -5.13 -21.13
CA SER A 91 -14.00 -3.68 -21.00
C SER A 91 -12.71 -3.08 -21.51
N GLU A 92 -12.81 -2.21 -22.53
CA GLU A 92 -11.67 -1.41 -22.95
C GLU A 92 -11.27 -0.49 -21.79
N LEU A 93 -10.41 -0.99 -20.91
CA LEU A 93 -9.80 -0.20 -19.86
C LEU A 93 -9.11 1.00 -20.51
N ASP A 94 -9.38 2.19 -19.96
CA ASP A 94 -8.76 3.46 -20.33
C ASP A 94 -7.25 3.26 -20.57
N PRO A 95 -6.68 3.78 -21.67
CA PRO A 95 -5.24 3.73 -21.95
C PRO A 95 -4.38 4.08 -20.73
N LEU A 96 -4.83 5.00 -19.89
CA LEU A 96 -4.16 5.38 -18.64
C LEU A 96 -4.16 4.22 -17.63
N ALA A 97 -5.30 3.56 -17.43
CA ALA A 97 -5.41 2.39 -16.55
C ALA A 97 -4.53 1.22 -17.01
N LYS A 98 -4.39 1.03 -18.34
CA LYS A 98 -3.46 0.06 -18.92
C LYS A 98 -2.00 0.41 -18.63
N GLU A 99 -1.62 1.69 -18.63
CA GLU A 99 -0.28 2.12 -18.25
C GLU A 99 0.02 1.88 -16.76
N TYR A 100 -0.97 2.08 -15.89
CA TYR A 100 -0.86 1.76 -14.46
C TYR A 100 -0.86 0.25 -14.16
N MET A 101 -1.44 -0.58 -15.03
CA MET A 101 -1.50 -2.04 -14.90
C MET A 101 -0.42 -2.78 -15.72
N ALA A 102 0.38 -2.08 -16.54
CA ALA A 102 1.43 -2.70 -17.34
C ALA A 102 2.53 -3.33 -16.46
N PRO A 103 3.10 -4.48 -16.87
CA PRO A 103 3.97 -5.34 -16.06
C PRO A 103 5.41 -4.80 -15.90
N GLY A 104 5.54 -3.51 -15.60
CA GLY A 104 6.82 -2.86 -15.26
C GLY A 104 7.04 -2.70 -13.75
N TYR A 105 6.03 -2.94 -12.92
CA TYR A 105 6.13 -2.79 -11.45
C TYR A 105 5.59 -3.96 -10.62
N TYR A 106 5.06 -5.01 -11.25
CA TYR A 106 4.47 -6.16 -10.55
C TYR A 106 4.82 -7.50 -11.22
N LEU A 107 6.12 -7.77 -11.40
CA LEU A 107 6.53 -9.17 -11.48
C LEU A 107 6.46 -9.72 -10.04
N LEU A 108 5.30 -10.27 -9.69
CA LEU A 108 5.21 -11.22 -8.60
C LEU A 108 6.19 -12.35 -8.97
N ASP A 109 7.21 -12.57 -8.12
CA ASP A 109 7.81 -13.89 -8.06
C ASP A 109 6.65 -14.89 -7.99
N ALA A 110 6.72 -15.95 -8.81
CA ALA A 110 5.75 -17.04 -8.85
C ALA A 110 5.30 -17.44 -7.43
N PRO A 111 4.05 -17.93 -7.26
CA PRO A 111 3.43 -18.06 -5.95
C PRO A 111 4.37 -18.83 -5.01
N ARG A 112 4.87 -18.16 -3.97
CA ARG A 112 5.50 -18.87 -2.87
C ARG A 112 4.37 -19.61 -2.17
N GLU A 113 4.38 -20.93 -2.29
CA GLU A 113 3.57 -21.81 -1.48
C GLU A 113 3.92 -21.58 0.00
N THR A 114 3.27 -20.62 0.64
CA THR A 114 3.21 -20.52 2.09
C THR A 114 1.77 -20.80 2.49
N LYS A 115 1.48 -22.10 2.66
CA LYS A 115 0.37 -22.57 3.49
C LYS A 115 0.57 -22.02 4.90
N GLN A 116 -0.04 -20.89 5.20
CA GLN A 116 -0.35 -20.44 6.55
C GLN A 116 -1.42 -19.36 6.40
N GLU A 117 -2.64 -19.68 6.83
CA GLU A 117 -3.74 -18.74 6.97
C GLU A 117 -3.25 -17.58 7.84
N GLU A 118 -2.98 -16.43 7.23
CA GLU A 118 -2.59 -15.25 7.99
C GLU A 118 -3.79 -14.81 8.82
N SER A 119 -3.73 -15.06 10.14
CA SER A 119 -4.81 -14.68 11.04
C SER A 119 -4.90 -13.16 11.12
N LEU A 120 -6.12 -12.62 11.29
CA LEU A 120 -6.34 -11.18 11.46
C LEU A 120 -5.54 -10.58 12.65
N VAL A 121 -5.08 -11.41 13.58
CA VAL A 121 -4.19 -11.01 14.68
C VAL A 121 -2.82 -10.59 14.15
N ASP A 122 -2.29 -11.27 13.13
CA ASP A 122 -1.03 -10.94 12.47
C ASP A 122 -1.16 -9.67 11.63
N LEU A 123 -2.33 -9.46 11.03
CA LEU A 123 -2.66 -8.22 10.34
C LEU A 123 -2.66 -7.02 11.31
N ILE A 124 -3.32 -7.15 12.46
CA ILE A 124 -3.36 -6.10 13.49
C ILE A 124 -1.96 -5.86 14.09
N ARG A 125 -1.15 -6.91 14.23
CA ARG A 125 0.23 -6.81 14.72
C ARG A 125 1.15 -6.12 13.71
N SER A 126 0.95 -6.33 12.41
CA SER A 126 1.68 -5.62 11.34
C SER A 126 1.37 -4.12 11.30
N ILE A 127 0.12 -3.75 11.64
CA ILE A 127 -0.31 -2.35 11.76
C ILE A 127 0.29 -1.70 13.03
N ARG A 128 0.44 -2.46 14.12
CA ARG A 128 1.06 -1.97 15.36
C ARG A 128 2.59 -1.90 15.32
N LYS A 129 3.25 -2.67 14.43
CA LYS A 129 4.71 -2.65 14.24
C LYS A 129 5.16 -1.54 13.27
N THR A 130 4.47 -0.41 13.26
CA THR A 130 5.13 0.86 12.98
C THR A 130 5.72 1.33 14.29
N GLU A 131 6.97 0.96 14.55
CA GLU A 131 7.75 1.57 15.62
C GLU A 131 7.73 3.08 15.39
N ALA A 132 7.10 3.81 16.31
CA ALA A 132 7.24 5.25 16.38
C ALA A 132 8.74 5.56 16.50
N PRO A 133 9.32 6.42 15.64
CA PRO A 133 10.67 6.88 15.87
C PRO A 133 10.68 7.61 17.21
N LYS A 134 11.54 7.15 18.14
CA LYS A 134 11.83 7.85 19.39
C LYS A 134 12.26 9.29 19.05
N PRO A 135 11.77 10.31 19.76
CA PRO A 135 12.35 11.64 19.70
C PRO A 135 13.68 11.62 20.46
N GLU A 136 14.77 11.31 19.77
CA GLU A 136 16.11 11.54 20.30
C GLU A 136 16.47 13.01 20.11
N THR A 137 16.42 13.72 21.24
CA THR A 137 17.26 14.85 21.64
C THR A 137 17.34 16.07 20.70
N SER A 138 16.79 17.17 21.22
CA SER A 138 17.10 18.55 20.88
C SER A 138 18.59 18.80 20.63
N PRO A 139 18.93 19.59 19.60
CA PRO A 139 19.96 20.60 19.74
C PRO A 139 19.30 21.94 20.03
N ASP A 140 19.76 22.55 21.12
CA ASP A 140 19.53 23.93 21.49
C ASP A 140 19.63 24.91 20.31
N ILE A 141 18.76 25.89 20.34
CA ILE A 141 18.86 27.10 19.54
C ILE A 141 19.93 27.98 20.20
N SER A 142 21.15 28.01 19.64
CA SER A 142 22.06 29.14 19.82
C SER A 142 23.16 29.17 18.77
N GLY A 143 23.20 30.27 18.01
CA GLY A 143 24.47 30.85 17.54
C GLY A 143 24.98 30.43 16.16
N GLU A 144 24.87 31.41 15.26
CA GLU A 144 25.90 31.81 14.29
C GLU A 144 25.98 31.10 12.92
N GLU A 145 26.01 31.97 11.91
CA GLU A 145 26.29 31.69 10.51
C GLU A 145 27.65 31.00 10.31
N GLN A 146 27.73 30.09 9.33
CA GLN A 146 28.76 30.00 8.26
C GLN A 146 29.14 28.54 7.89
N THR A 147 28.84 28.19 6.62
CA THR A 147 29.55 27.26 5.71
C THR A 147 29.99 25.86 6.20
N GLN A 148 29.34 24.81 5.68
CA GLN A 148 29.94 23.79 4.80
C GLN A 148 28.87 22.80 4.23
N PRO A 149 29.03 22.26 3.01
CA PRO A 149 27.93 21.66 2.24
C PRO A 149 28.14 20.15 1.97
N GLU A 150 28.01 19.22 2.94
CA GLU A 150 28.30 17.80 2.66
C GLU A 150 27.40 16.75 3.36
N ALA A 151 26.14 17.07 3.68
CA ALA A 151 25.22 16.10 4.32
C ALA A 151 23.92 15.80 3.54
N GLU A 152 23.72 16.32 2.32
CA GLU A 152 22.38 16.32 1.68
C GLU A 152 22.02 15.10 0.82
N HIS A 153 22.86 14.08 0.69
CA HIS A 153 22.59 12.96 -0.23
C HIS A 153 22.86 11.58 0.38
N SER A 154 22.33 11.33 1.58
CA SER A 154 22.32 10.00 2.22
C SER A 154 21.33 9.04 1.54
N PHE A 155 20.20 9.56 1.02
CA PHE A 155 19.20 8.77 0.32
C PHE A 155 19.20 9.07 -1.18
N VAL A 156 19.59 8.09 -2.00
CA VAL A 156 19.58 8.19 -3.45
C VAL A 156 18.89 6.95 -4.03
N THR A 157 17.94 7.17 -4.94
CA THR A 157 17.20 6.13 -5.67
C THR A 157 17.23 6.40 -7.17
N GLU A 158 17.00 5.36 -7.97
CA GLU A 158 17.00 5.50 -9.44
C GLU A 158 15.95 6.51 -9.92
N THR A 159 14.76 6.49 -9.31
CA THR A 159 13.68 7.44 -9.61
C THR A 159 14.11 8.88 -9.30
N LEU A 160 14.81 9.10 -8.18
CA LEU A 160 15.32 10.43 -7.83
C LEU A 160 16.35 10.92 -8.86
N ALA A 161 17.26 10.05 -9.32
CA ALA A 161 18.21 10.38 -10.38
C ALA A 161 17.50 10.75 -11.70
N LYS A 162 16.43 10.01 -12.05
CA LYS A 162 15.60 10.30 -13.22
C LYS A 162 14.85 11.63 -13.11
N ILE A 163 14.34 11.97 -11.92
CA ILE A 163 13.71 13.27 -11.66
C ILE A 163 14.73 14.40 -11.84
N TYR A 164 15.95 14.26 -11.31
CA TYR A 164 17.00 15.26 -11.54
C TYR A 164 17.34 15.44 -13.02
N TRP A 165 17.35 14.34 -13.79
CA TRP A 165 17.53 14.42 -15.23
C TRP A 165 16.40 15.20 -15.92
N GLN A 166 15.14 14.91 -15.61
CA GLN A 166 13.97 15.61 -16.15
C GLN A 166 13.98 17.11 -15.82
N GLN A 167 14.46 17.46 -14.62
CA GLN A 167 14.60 18.85 -14.17
C GLN A 167 15.84 19.56 -14.76
N LYS A 168 16.56 18.94 -15.71
CA LYS A 168 17.81 19.44 -16.32
C LYS A 168 18.96 19.65 -15.31
N HIS A 169 18.85 19.09 -14.12
CA HIS A 169 19.92 19.10 -13.11
C HIS A 169 20.92 17.97 -13.38
N TYR A 170 21.60 18.00 -14.53
CA TYR A 170 22.43 16.89 -15.01
C TYR A 170 23.58 16.53 -14.07
N LYS A 171 24.22 17.53 -13.44
CA LYS A 171 25.30 17.30 -12.47
C LYS A 171 24.85 16.47 -11.26
N LYS A 172 23.66 16.77 -10.73
CA LYS A 172 23.06 16.03 -9.60
C LYS A 172 22.61 14.62 -10.04
N ALA A 173 22.04 14.51 -11.24
CA ALA A 173 21.66 13.21 -11.81
C ALA A 173 22.88 12.29 -11.99
N ILE A 174 24.01 12.81 -12.47
CA ILE A 174 25.26 12.05 -12.62
C ILE A 174 25.75 11.54 -11.26
N GLN A 175 25.86 12.42 -10.26
CA GLN A 175 26.28 12.02 -8.90
C GLN A 175 25.36 10.97 -8.29
N ALA A 176 24.05 11.08 -8.55
CA ALA A 176 23.08 10.09 -8.09
C ALA A 176 23.31 8.72 -8.75
N TYR A 177 23.51 8.67 -10.07
CA TYR A 177 23.80 7.43 -10.78
C TYR A 177 25.17 6.83 -10.41
N GLU A 178 26.18 7.66 -10.15
CA GLU A 178 27.49 7.21 -9.66
C GLU A 178 27.37 6.52 -8.29
N LYS A 179 26.62 7.14 -7.36
CA LYS A 179 26.34 6.52 -6.05
C LYS A 179 25.55 5.21 -6.17
N LEU A 180 24.56 5.16 -7.05
CA LEU A 180 23.79 3.93 -7.30
C LEU A 180 24.66 2.83 -7.89
N SER A 181 25.61 3.17 -8.76
CA SER A 181 26.57 2.20 -9.31
C SER A 181 27.48 1.59 -8.26
N LEU A 182 27.83 2.33 -7.20
CA LEU A 182 28.58 1.80 -6.06
C LEU A 182 27.74 0.89 -5.16
N LYS A 183 26.43 1.19 -5.04
CA LYS A 183 25.50 0.43 -4.19
C LYS A 183 24.95 -0.84 -4.84
N TYR A 184 24.78 -0.83 -6.16
CA TYR A 184 24.13 -1.88 -6.96
C TYR A 184 24.99 -2.26 -8.18
N PRO A 185 26.13 -2.95 -7.96
CA PRO A 185 27.08 -3.28 -9.02
C PRO A 185 26.50 -4.17 -10.11
N GLU A 186 25.45 -4.95 -9.82
CA GLU A 186 24.75 -5.80 -10.80
C GLU A 186 24.08 -4.99 -11.94
N LYS A 187 23.81 -3.71 -11.70
CA LYS A 187 23.22 -2.77 -12.69
C LYS A 187 24.24 -1.76 -13.25
N ASN A 188 25.53 -1.95 -13.03
CA ASN A 188 26.56 -0.99 -13.43
C ASN A 188 26.52 -0.66 -14.93
N THR A 189 26.33 -1.65 -15.80
CA THR A 189 26.20 -1.46 -17.26
C THR A 189 25.08 -0.49 -17.62
N TYR A 190 23.95 -0.58 -16.92
CA TYR A 190 22.81 0.32 -17.10
C TYR A 190 23.13 1.74 -16.61
N PHE A 191 23.67 1.88 -15.40
CA PHE A 191 24.00 3.20 -14.84
C PHE A 191 25.08 3.92 -15.65
N ALA A 192 26.11 3.21 -16.10
CA ALA A 192 27.13 3.75 -16.99
C ALA A 192 26.51 4.33 -18.28
N GLY A 193 25.56 3.61 -18.88
CA GLY A 193 24.83 4.10 -20.05
C GLY A 193 24.01 5.37 -19.79
N GLN A 194 23.39 5.51 -18.60
CA GLN A 194 22.66 6.73 -18.23
C GLN A 194 23.60 7.91 -17.96
N ILE A 195 24.74 7.66 -17.31
CA ILE A 195 25.77 8.68 -17.06
C ILE A 195 26.33 9.21 -18.37
N GLU A 196 26.62 8.35 -19.35
CA GLU A 196 27.08 8.78 -20.68
C GLU A 196 26.06 9.65 -21.41
N LYS A 197 24.78 9.27 -21.39
CA LYS A 197 23.69 10.08 -21.96
C LYS A 197 23.62 11.47 -21.32
N LEU A 198 23.73 11.53 -19.99
CA LEU A 198 23.73 12.79 -19.25
C LEU A 198 24.97 13.64 -19.55
N LYS A 199 26.15 13.04 -19.67
CA LYS A 199 27.39 13.74 -20.04
C LYS A 199 27.29 14.35 -21.44
N LYS A 200 26.66 13.65 -22.39
CA LYS A 200 26.40 14.18 -23.75
C LYS A 200 25.42 15.36 -23.77
N LEU A 201 24.53 15.49 -22.79
CA LEU A 201 23.58 16.60 -22.68
C LEU A 201 24.16 17.80 -21.92
N THR A 202 25.27 17.60 -21.22
CA THR A 202 25.94 18.64 -20.42
C THR A 202 27.08 19.33 -21.18
N ASN A 203 27.61 18.68 -22.22
CA ASN A 203 28.57 19.23 -23.19
C ASN A 203 27.85 19.77 -24.43
#